data_AF-A0A1A9AP64-F1
#
_entry.id   AF-A0A1A9AP64-F1
#
_cell.length_a   1.000
_cell.length_b   1.000
_cell.length_c   1.000
_cell.angle_alpha   90.00
_cell.angle_beta   90.00
_cell.angle_gamma   90.00
#
_symmetry.space_group_name_H-M   'P 1'
#
loop_
_entity.id
_entity.type
_entity.pdbx_description
1 polymer ?
#
loop_
_entity_poly.entity_id
_entity_poly.type
_entity_poly.pdbx_seq_one_letter_code
_entity_poly.pdbx_strand_id
1 'polypeptide(L)'
;MQNYMCLNVSYSVIKMAGDSGYSIYTHYINPEFFISMIASDIKELIHTYGHKNCGLRQEELCDKIKKLIPEKKKLIFEHMNALGQQKWSREWSKQRSKYFSKLYDEEGFINMCFPKTYQNNPILNQLMSKHIDFCKEKDKRLLDLQKNSEFSVCKQYNRWIDTQRTAFTLEYLKNVNKFNVQTVDKYFITKDHPGGHDPRGTYHKSFFDSKYSQK
;
A
#
# COMPACT_ATOMS: atom_id res chain seq x y z
N MET A 1 16.26 -6.07 -45.77
CA MET A 1 15.34 -7.13 -45.30
C MET A 1 15.69 -7.43 -43.86
N GLN A 2 14.90 -6.89 -42.92
CA GLN A 2 15.06 -7.13 -41.47
C GLN A 2 14.34 -8.44 -41.12
N ASN A 3 15.11 -9.46 -40.75
CA ASN A 3 14.58 -10.69 -40.19
C ASN A 3 14.19 -10.43 -38.73
N TYR A 4 12.89 -10.49 -38.45
CA TYR A 4 12.34 -10.55 -37.11
C TYR A 4 12.68 -11.91 -36.50
N MET A 5 13.58 -11.93 -35.51
CA MET A 5 13.74 -13.07 -34.61
C MET A 5 12.62 -13.03 -33.56
N CYS A 6 11.67 -13.95 -33.67
CA CYS A 6 10.69 -14.23 -32.63
C CYS A 6 11.41 -14.82 -31.40
N LEU A 7 11.45 -14.06 -30.30
CA LEU A 7 11.88 -14.55 -28.99
C LEU A 7 10.79 -15.51 -28.46
N ASN A 8 11.08 -16.81 -28.52
CA ASN A 8 10.29 -17.83 -27.86
C ASN A 8 10.36 -17.64 -26.33
N VAL A 9 9.29 -17.10 -25.75
CA VAL A 9 9.07 -17.12 -24.30
C VAL A 9 8.79 -18.56 -23.90
N SER A 10 9.84 -19.23 -23.41
CA SER A 10 9.72 -20.56 -22.82
C SER A 10 8.98 -20.44 -21.49
N TYR A 11 7.67 -20.72 -21.50
CA TYR A 11 6.93 -20.95 -20.26
C TYR A 11 7.50 -22.21 -19.60
N SER A 12 8.31 -22.03 -18.57
CA SER A 12 8.71 -23.12 -17.69
C SER A 12 7.51 -23.53 -16.85
N VAL A 13 6.77 -24.54 -17.31
CA VAL A 13 5.80 -25.26 -16.47
C VAL A 13 6.59 -25.97 -15.38
N ILE A 14 6.67 -25.37 -14.19
CA ILE A 14 7.23 -26.04 -13.02
C ILE A 14 6.29 -27.21 -12.69
N LYS A 15 6.70 -28.43 -13.02
CA LYS A 15 6.07 -29.66 -12.55
C LYS A 15 6.09 -29.64 -11.01
N MET A 16 4.92 -29.52 -10.39
CA MET A 16 4.76 -29.88 -8.98
C MET A 16 4.84 -31.40 -8.86
N ALA A 17 6.05 -31.93 -8.66
CA ALA A 17 6.24 -33.27 -8.14
C ALA A 17 6.17 -33.19 -6.61
N GLY A 18 5.06 -33.67 -6.04
CA GLY A 18 4.85 -33.78 -4.60
C GLY A 18 3.95 -34.97 -4.29
N ASP A 19 4.59 -36.03 -3.79
CA ASP A 19 4.07 -37.27 -3.21
C ASP A 19 3.21 -38.21 -4.08
N SER A 20 3.74 -39.41 -4.29
CA SER A 20 3.12 -40.59 -4.90
C SER A 20 2.03 -41.25 -4.04
N GLY A 21 1.17 -40.45 -3.40
CA GLY A 21 -0.04 -40.91 -2.72
C GLY A 21 -1.28 -40.53 -3.51
N TYR A 22 -2.24 -41.44 -3.66
CA TYR A 22 -3.55 -41.13 -4.26
C TYR A 22 -4.18 -39.90 -3.58
N SER A 23 -4.13 -38.74 -4.24
CA SER A 23 -4.81 -37.54 -3.76
C SER A 23 -6.30 -37.71 -4.02
N ILE A 24 -7.10 -37.78 -2.94
CA ILE A 24 -8.57 -37.73 -3.01
C ILE A 24 -9.09 -36.35 -3.47
N TYR A 25 -8.19 -35.37 -3.63
CA TYR A 25 -8.51 -34.02 -4.05
C TYR A 25 -8.26 -33.89 -5.56
N THR A 26 -9.32 -34.10 -6.34
CA THR A 26 -9.29 -33.85 -7.78
C THR A 26 -9.01 -32.37 -8.05
N HIS A 27 -8.09 -32.08 -8.97
CA HIS A 27 -7.75 -30.72 -9.40
C HIS A 27 -7.39 -29.75 -8.26
N TYR A 28 -6.66 -30.24 -7.24
CA TYR A 28 -6.24 -29.40 -6.13
C TYR A 28 -5.26 -28.30 -6.58
N ILE A 29 -5.66 -27.03 -6.41
CA ILE A 29 -4.80 -25.87 -6.64
C ILE A 29 -4.09 -25.52 -5.33
N ASN A 30 -2.79 -25.24 -5.36
CA ASN A 30 -2.01 -24.86 -4.17
C ASN A 30 -2.29 -23.37 -3.80
N PRO A 31 -2.45 -23.01 -2.51
CA PRO A 31 -2.49 -21.61 -2.06
C PRO A 31 -1.36 -20.72 -2.59
N GLU A 32 -0.18 -21.25 -2.89
CA GLU A 32 0.93 -20.50 -3.52
C GLU A 32 0.57 -19.92 -4.89
N PHE A 33 -0.20 -20.67 -5.70
CA PHE A 33 -0.71 -20.16 -6.98
C PHE A 33 -1.70 -19.01 -6.78
N PHE A 34 -2.52 -19.09 -5.74
CA PHE A 34 -3.43 -17.99 -5.40
C PHE A 34 -2.65 -16.74 -4.94
N ILE A 35 -1.58 -16.93 -4.18
CA ILE A 35 -0.69 -15.84 -3.78
C ILE A 35 -0.12 -15.12 -5.00
N SER A 36 0.43 -15.86 -5.97
CA SER A 36 0.98 -15.25 -7.18
C SER A 36 -0.09 -14.54 -8.01
N MET A 37 -1.31 -15.09 -8.06
CA MET A 37 -2.46 -14.48 -8.74
C MET A 37 -2.85 -13.12 -8.16
N ILE A 38 -2.78 -12.93 -6.83
CA ILE A 38 -3.20 -11.67 -6.19
C ILE A 38 -2.06 -10.70 -5.91
N ALA A 39 -0.80 -11.14 -5.99
CA ALA A 39 0.34 -10.35 -5.52
C ALA A 39 0.43 -8.96 -6.17
N SER A 40 0.32 -8.89 -7.49
CA SER A 40 0.39 -7.60 -8.21
C SER A 40 -0.76 -6.68 -7.82
N ASP A 41 -2.00 -7.17 -7.81
CA ASP A 41 -3.18 -6.37 -7.48
C ASP A 41 -3.09 -5.79 -6.06
N ILE A 42 -2.60 -6.58 -5.09
CA ILE A 42 -2.43 -6.10 -3.71
C ILE A 42 -1.33 -5.03 -3.62
N LYS A 43 -0.21 -5.18 -4.34
CA LYS A 43 0.86 -4.18 -4.38
C LYS A 43 0.36 -2.86 -4.96
N GLU A 44 -0.40 -2.93 -6.05
CA GLU A 44 -1.02 -1.77 -6.66
C GLU A 44 -1.98 -1.06 -5.70
N LEU A 45 -2.79 -1.81 -4.94
CA LEU A 45 -3.63 -1.25 -3.89
C LEU A 45 -2.79 -0.56 -2.80
N ILE A 46 -1.72 -1.19 -2.31
CA ILE A 46 -0.83 -0.58 -1.31
C ILE A 46 -0.25 0.73 -1.83
N HIS A 47 0.22 0.79 -3.08
CA HIS A 47 0.76 2.01 -3.68
C HIS A 47 -0.32 3.07 -3.91
N THR A 48 -1.54 2.65 -4.27
CA THR A 48 -2.69 3.54 -4.46
C THR A 48 -3.12 4.20 -3.15
N TYR A 49 -3.15 3.43 -2.05
CA TYR A 49 -3.64 3.90 -0.76
C TYR A 49 -2.55 4.34 0.22
N GLY A 50 -1.28 4.19 -0.16
CA GLY A 50 -0.14 4.43 0.72
C GLY A 50 0.89 5.39 0.16
N HIS A 51 1.71 5.88 1.07
CA HIS A 51 2.93 6.61 0.80
C HIS A 51 3.95 6.23 1.88
N LYS A 52 5.08 5.62 1.51
CA LYS A 52 6.01 4.97 2.45
C LYS A 52 6.44 5.87 3.63
N ASN A 53 6.62 7.17 3.37
CA ASN A 53 7.06 8.13 4.38
C ASN A 53 5.91 8.83 5.13
N CYS A 54 4.65 8.64 4.73
CA CYS A 54 3.50 9.37 5.28
C CYS A 54 2.38 8.48 5.82
N GLY A 55 2.40 7.19 5.49
CA GLY A 55 1.49 6.18 6.04
C GLY A 55 0.60 5.52 4.99
N LEU A 56 -0.44 4.84 5.47
CA LEU A 56 -1.32 3.98 4.68
C LEU A 56 -2.77 4.20 5.08
N ARG A 57 -3.68 4.36 4.12
CA ARG A 57 -5.13 4.41 4.39
C ARG A 57 -5.67 3.03 4.72
N GLN A 58 -5.48 2.61 5.97
CA GLN A 58 -5.75 1.24 6.41
C GLN A 58 -7.18 0.80 6.11
N GLU A 59 -8.18 1.61 6.44
CA GLU A 59 -9.58 1.22 6.25
C GLU A 59 -9.93 0.92 4.79
N GLU A 60 -9.70 1.90 3.91
CA GLU A 60 -10.01 1.78 2.48
C GLU A 60 -9.22 0.62 1.84
N LEU A 61 -7.92 0.51 2.14
CA LEU A 61 -7.08 -0.56 1.63
C LEU A 61 -7.57 -1.93 2.09
N CYS A 62 -7.78 -2.13 3.40
CA CYS A 62 -8.21 -3.41 3.93
C CYS A 62 -9.57 -3.83 3.35
N ASP A 63 -10.49 -2.89 3.11
CA ASP A 63 -11.78 -3.18 2.51
C ASP A 63 -11.67 -3.56 1.04
N LYS A 64 -10.78 -2.93 0.27
CA LYS A 64 -10.47 -3.34 -1.11
C LYS A 64 -9.86 -4.73 -1.16
N ILE A 65 -8.89 -5.03 -0.29
CA ILE A 65 -8.27 -6.35 -0.20
C ILE A 65 -9.30 -7.42 0.20
N LYS A 66 -10.16 -7.14 1.18
CA LYS A 66 -11.21 -8.06 1.64
C LYS A 66 -12.25 -8.36 0.56
N LYS A 67 -12.46 -7.46 -0.41
CA LYS A 67 -13.32 -7.70 -1.58
C LYS A 67 -12.60 -8.48 -2.68
N LEU A 68 -11.33 -8.14 -2.95
CA LEU A 68 -10.54 -8.79 -4.00
C LEU A 68 -10.28 -10.28 -3.72
N ILE A 69 -9.95 -10.64 -2.47
CA ILE A 69 -9.65 -12.04 -2.11
C ILE A 69 -10.79 -12.99 -2.46
N PRO A 70 -12.05 -12.80 -2.02
CA PRO A 70 -13.14 -13.72 -2.35
C PRO A 70 -13.46 -13.74 -3.85
N GLU A 71 -13.33 -12.63 -4.57
CA GLU A 71 -13.53 -12.57 -6.02
C GLU A 71 -12.52 -13.46 -6.76
N LYS A 72 -11.23 -13.31 -6.46
CA LYS A 72 -10.16 -14.14 -7.05
C LYS A 72 -10.25 -15.59 -6.59
N LYS A 73 -10.68 -15.82 -5.34
CA LYS A 73 -10.87 -17.16 -4.77
C LYS A 73 -11.95 -17.93 -5.52
N LYS A 74 -13.01 -17.26 -5.99
CA LYS A 74 -14.07 -17.90 -6.78
C LYS A 74 -13.52 -18.55 -8.05
N LEU A 75 -12.63 -17.87 -8.75
CA LEU A 75 -12.02 -18.34 -10.01
C LEU A 75 -11.28 -19.67 -9.83
N ILE A 76 -10.50 -19.81 -8.75
CA ILE A 76 -9.80 -21.09 -8.49
C ILE A 76 -10.74 -22.17 -7.97
N PHE A 77 -11.82 -21.78 -7.26
CA PHE A 77 -12.78 -22.73 -6.68
C PHE A 77 -13.66 -23.40 -7.73
N GLU A 78 -13.90 -22.75 -8.86
CA GLU A 78 -14.60 -23.32 -10.03
C GLU A 78 -13.92 -24.60 -10.57
N HIS A 79 -12.62 -24.75 -10.32
CA HIS A 79 -11.84 -25.91 -10.75
C HIS A 79 -11.63 -26.95 -9.64
N MET A 80 -12.17 -26.75 -8.44
CA MET A 80 -11.93 -27.62 -7.27
C MET A 80 -13.23 -28.24 -6.77
N ASN A 81 -13.17 -29.52 -6.40
CA ASN A 81 -14.29 -30.17 -5.70
C ASN A 81 -14.41 -29.66 -4.25
N ALA A 82 -15.53 -29.96 -3.57
CA ALA A 82 -15.82 -29.47 -2.23
C ALA A 82 -14.73 -29.83 -1.20
N LEU A 83 -14.19 -31.05 -1.25
CA LEU A 83 -13.11 -31.50 -0.38
C LEU A 83 -11.82 -30.70 -0.60
N GLY A 84 -11.48 -30.44 -1.86
CA GLY A 84 -10.35 -29.60 -2.27
C GLY A 84 -10.52 -28.17 -1.74
N GLN A 85 -11.69 -27.57 -1.93
CA GLN A 85 -12.01 -26.21 -1.45
C GLN A 85 -11.90 -26.09 0.08
N GLN A 86 -12.33 -27.10 0.82
CA GLN A 86 -12.22 -27.15 2.28
C GLN A 86 -10.76 -27.24 2.72
N LYS A 87 -9.98 -28.17 2.13
CA LYS A 87 -8.54 -28.28 2.39
C LYS A 87 -7.81 -26.99 2.06
N TRP A 88 -8.09 -26.40 0.90
CA TRP A 88 -7.52 -25.14 0.47
C TRP A 88 -7.80 -24.01 1.44
N SER A 89 -9.06 -23.85 1.87
CA SER A 89 -9.45 -22.78 2.80
C SER A 89 -8.72 -22.89 4.14
N ARG A 90 -8.48 -24.11 4.63
CA ARG A 90 -7.69 -24.36 5.84
C ARG A 90 -6.23 -23.95 5.65
N GLU A 91 -5.60 -24.37 4.55
CA GLU A 91 -4.19 -24.05 4.28
C GLU A 91 -3.98 -22.56 4.03
N TRP A 92 -4.85 -21.92 3.23
CA TRP A 92 -4.84 -20.48 3.03
C TRP A 92 -4.97 -19.73 4.36
N SER A 93 -5.88 -20.14 5.24
CA SER A 93 -6.09 -19.47 6.53
C SER A 93 -4.85 -19.50 7.43
N LYS A 94 -4.07 -20.59 7.40
CA LYS A 94 -2.81 -20.73 8.15
C LYS A 94 -1.69 -19.84 7.59
N GLN A 95 -1.67 -19.60 6.29
CA GLN A 95 -0.58 -18.88 5.61
C GLN A 95 -0.89 -17.40 5.37
N ARG A 96 -2.17 -17.02 5.29
CA ARG A 96 -2.64 -15.67 4.90
C ARG A 96 -1.96 -14.55 5.69
N SER A 97 -1.97 -14.63 7.02
CA SER A 97 -1.36 -13.60 7.87
C SER A 97 0.15 -13.49 7.63
N LYS A 98 0.85 -14.62 7.46
CA LYS A 98 2.29 -14.64 7.17
C LYS A 98 2.60 -13.99 5.81
N TYR A 99 1.82 -14.34 4.79
CA TYR A 99 1.93 -13.76 3.46
C TYR A 99 1.75 -12.23 3.49
N PHE A 100 0.64 -11.73 4.06
CA PHE A 100 0.39 -10.29 4.11
C PHE A 100 1.41 -9.55 4.99
N SER A 101 1.87 -10.15 6.10
CA SER A 101 2.89 -9.51 6.92
C SER A 101 4.20 -9.35 6.17
N LYS A 102 4.64 -10.37 5.42
CA LYS A 102 5.81 -10.29 4.56
C LYS A 102 5.63 -9.26 3.45
N LEU A 103 4.50 -9.29 2.74
CA LEU A 103 4.21 -8.37 1.65
C LEU A 103 4.23 -6.90 2.12
N TYR A 104 3.57 -6.59 3.24
CA TYR A 104 3.56 -5.23 3.77
C TYR A 104 4.97 -4.78 4.17
N ASP A 105 5.75 -5.66 4.81
CA ASP A 105 7.12 -5.35 5.21
C ASP A 105 8.03 -5.04 4.02
N GLU A 106 7.92 -5.82 2.94
CA GLU A 106 8.60 -5.61 1.66
C GLU A 106 8.21 -4.27 1.01
N GLU A 107 6.93 -3.91 1.05
CA GLU A 107 6.42 -2.63 0.55
C GLU A 107 6.69 -1.45 1.52
N GLY A 108 7.26 -1.71 2.70
CA GLY A 108 7.65 -0.70 3.68
C GLY A 108 6.53 -0.22 4.62
N PHE A 109 5.51 -1.04 4.83
CA PHE A 109 4.36 -0.75 5.68
C PHE A 109 4.17 -1.79 6.78
N ILE A 110 3.34 -1.47 7.77
CA ILE A 110 2.95 -2.38 8.85
C ILE A 110 1.61 -3.02 8.48
N ASN A 111 1.54 -4.35 8.48
CA ASN A 111 0.30 -5.08 8.25
C ASN A 111 -0.68 -4.86 9.42
N MET A 112 -1.79 -4.19 9.13
CA MET A 112 -2.90 -3.97 10.08
C MET A 112 -4.24 -4.52 9.58
N CYS A 113 -4.26 -5.20 8.43
CA CYS A 113 -5.47 -5.81 7.88
C CYS A 113 -5.68 -7.23 8.40
N PHE A 114 -4.59 -7.98 8.60
CA PHE A 114 -4.63 -9.41 8.95
C PHE A 114 -3.66 -9.75 10.09
N PRO A 115 -4.10 -9.71 11.36
CA PRO A 115 -5.44 -9.34 11.83
C PRO A 115 -5.73 -7.84 11.74
N LYS A 116 -7.02 -7.46 11.84
CA LYS A 116 -7.42 -6.06 11.92
C LYS A 116 -6.98 -5.48 13.26
N THR A 117 -6.08 -4.49 13.25
CA THR A 117 -5.60 -3.82 14.47
C THR A 117 -5.83 -2.31 14.48
N TYR A 118 -6.30 -1.72 13.38
CA TYR A 118 -6.60 -0.29 13.29
C TYR A 118 -8.02 0.04 13.80
N GLN A 119 -8.17 1.24 14.36
CA GLN A 119 -9.47 1.80 14.76
C GLN A 119 -10.10 2.58 13.61
N ASN A 120 -11.42 2.43 13.44
CA ASN A 120 -12.15 3.21 12.45
C ASN A 120 -12.66 4.52 13.07
N ASN A 121 -12.16 5.65 12.58
CA ASN A 121 -12.72 6.97 12.87
C ASN A 121 -12.74 7.76 11.55
N PRO A 122 -13.92 7.99 10.95
CA PRO A 122 -14.03 8.64 9.65
C PRO A 122 -13.33 10.00 9.57
N ILE A 123 -13.35 10.78 10.66
CA ILE A 123 -12.73 12.11 10.70
C ILE A 123 -11.20 12.00 10.66
N LEU A 124 -10.63 11.10 11.46
CA LEU A 124 -9.19 10.90 11.50
C LEU A 124 -8.66 10.16 10.25
N ASN A 125 -9.46 9.24 9.70
CA ASN A 125 -9.18 8.62 8.40
C ASN A 125 -9.18 9.66 7.27
N GLN A 126 -10.11 10.62 7.28
CA GLN A 126 -10.11 11.73 6.32
C GLN A 126 -8.89 12.64 6.48
N LEU A 127 -8.48 12.94 7.72
CA LEU A 127 -7.27 13.74 7.99
C LEU A 127 -6.00 13.03 7.48
N MET A 128 -5.87 11.73 7.75
CA MET A 128 -4.80 10.88 7.24
C MET A 128 -4.82 10.82 5.70
N SER A 129 -5.99 10.66 5.11
CA SER A 129 -6.19 10.64 3.67
C SER A 129 -5.62 11.90 3.00
N LYS A 130 -5.97 13.09 3.52
CA LYS A 130 -5.41 14.38 3.07
C LYS A 130 -3.89 14.46 3.22
N HIS A 131 -3.34 13.91 4.30
CA HIS A 131 -1.90 13.89 4.51
C HIS A 131 -1.17 13.05 3.46
N ILE A 132 -1.67 11.87 3.14
CA ILE A 132 -1.12 11.00 2.10
C ILE A 132 -1.21 11.67 0.73
N ASP A 133 -2.34 12.31 0.41
CA ASP A 133 -2.51 13.04 -0.86
C ASP A 133 -1.51 14.18 -0.99
N PHE A 134 -1.31 14.95 0.08
CA PHE A 134 -0.28 15.97 0.15
C PHE A 134 1.11 15.38 -0.16
N CYS A 135 1.46 14.24 0.44
CA CYS A 135 2.78 13.65 0.23
C CYS A 135 3.00 13.20 -1.22
N LYS A 136 1.98 12.58 -1.84
CA LYS A 136 2.05 12.18 -3.25
C LYS A 136 2.18 13.38 -4.18
N GLU A 137 1.37 14.42 -3.96
CA GLU A 137 1.42 15.64 -4.76
C GLU A 137 2.75 16.40 -4.56
N LYS A 138 3.27 16.40 -3.33
CA LYS A 138 4.58 16.98 -3.01
C LYS A 138 5.69 16.30 -3.80
N ASP A 139 5.72 14.98 -3.82
CA ASP A 139 6.75 14.21 -4.54
C ASP A 139 6.66 14.46 -6.05
N LYS A 140 5.44 14.50 -6.60
CA LYS A 140 5.22 14.87 -8.01
C LYS A 140 5.77 16.27 -8.33
N ARG A 141 5.40 17.28 -7.53
CA ARG A 141 5.88 18.67 -7.72
C ARG A 141 7.38 18.80 -7.57
N LEU A 142 7.98 18.05 -6.63
CA LEU A 142 9.43 18.04 -6.43
C LEU A 142 10.15 17.44 -7.63
N LEU A 143 9.64 16.35 -8.21
CA LEU A 143 10.18 15.76 -9.43
C LEU A 143 10.09 16.74 -10.62
N ASP A 144 9.00 17.50 -10.73
CA ASP A 144 8.84 18.50 -11.78
C ASP A 144 9.79 19.71 -11.58
N LEU A 145 9.98 20.16 -10.34
CA LEU A 145 10.96 21.20 -9.98
C LEU A 145 12.41 20.80 -10.27
N GLN A 146 12.77 19.53 -10.06
CA GLN A 146 14.10 19.03 -10.39
C GLN A 146 14.36 19.07 -11.90
N LYS A 147 13.31 19.06 -12.73
CA LYS A 147 13.42 19.22 -14.18
C LYS A 147 13.41 20.69 -14.61
N ASN A 148 12.71 21.56 -13.88
CA ASN A 148 12.64 22.99 -14.12
C ASN A 148 12.91 23.77 -12.83
N SER A 149 14.17 24.14 -12.64
CA SER A 149 14.70 24.77 -11.43
C SER A 149 14.67 26.30 -11.46
N GLU A 150 13.81 26.90 -12.28
CA GLU A 150 13.60 28.34 -12.28
C GLU A 150 13.19 28.85 -10.89
N PHE A 151 13.77 29.98 -10.48
CA PHE A 151 13.50 30.61 -9.19
C PHE A 151 12.00 30.93 -8.99
N SER A 152 11.31 31.31 -10.07
CA SER A 152 9.87 31.59 -10.08
C SER A 152 9.05 30.36 -9.67
N VAL A 153 9.41 29.17 -10.18
CA VAL A 153 8.74 27.89 -9.92
C VAL A 153 9.01 27.44 -8.48
N CYS A 154 10.25 27.59 -7.98
CA CYS A 154 10.58 27.36 -6.57
C CYS A 154 9.72 28.22 -5.63
N LYS A 155 9.58 29.52 -5.93
CA LYS A 155 8.75 30.43 -5.12
C LYS A 155 7.29 30.01 -5.11
N GLN A 156 6.74 29.55 -6.24
CA GLN A 156 5.36 29.04 -6.32
C GLN A 156 5.19 27.76 -5.49
N TYR A 157 6.15 26.84 -5.56
CA TYR A 157 6.14 25.63 -4.75
C TYR A 157 6.16 25.93 -3.24
N ASN A 158 7.06 26.80 -2.78
CA ASN A 158 7.14 27.15 -1.37
C ASN A 158 5.85 27.82 -0.87
N ARG A 159 5.20 28.67 -1.70
CA ARG A 159 3.87 29.22 -1.39
C ARG A 159 2.80 28.13 -1.26
N TRP A 160 2.83 27.13 -2.13
CA TRP A 160 1.93 25.99 -2.04
C TRP A 160 2.18 25.19 -0.76
N ILE A 161 3.44 24.90 -0.40
CA ILE A 161 3.81 24.25 0.87
C ILE A 161 3.26 25.03 2.07
N ASP A 162 3.43 26.35 2.11
CA ASP A 162 2.90 27.20 3.18
C ASP A 162 1.38 27.10 3.33
N THR A 163 0.68 27.09 2.19
CA THR A 163 -0.78 26.97 2.16
C THR A 163 -1.22 25.61 2.71
N GLN A 164 -0.59 24.53 2.26
CA GLN A 164 -0.88 23.17 2.72
C GLN A 164 -0.56 22.98 4.20
N ARG A 165 0.61 23.48 4.65
CA ARG A 165 1.04 23.43 6.06
C ARG A 165 0.01 24.10 6.95
N THR A 166 -0.42 25.31 6.58
CA THR A 166 -1.36 26.10 7.38
C THR A 166 -2.71 25.41 7.47
N ALA A 167 -3.27 24.98 6.34
CA ALA A 167 -4.56 24.28 6.29
C ALA A 167 -4.54 22.99 7.11
N PHE A 168 -3.52 22.15 6.90
CA PHE A 168 -3.38 20.88 7.62
C PHE A 168 -3.17 21.08 9.13
N THR A 169 -2.34 22.05 9.52
CA THR A 169 -2.08 22.32 10.95
C THR A 169 -3.34 22.74 11.69
N LEU A 170 -4.16 23.62 11.09
CA LEU A 170 -5.43 24.03 11.68
C LEU A 170 -6.39 22.85 11.86
N GLU A 171 -6.51 22.00 10.83
CA GLU A 171 -7.37 20.82 10.88
C GLU A 171 -6.87 19.78 11.89
N TYR A 172 -5.56 19.54 11.93
CA TYR A 172 -4.93 18.66 12.92
C TYR A 172 -5.19 19.17 14.35
N LEU A 173 -4.95 20.44 14.64
CA LEU A 173 -5.18 21.02 15.97
C LEU A 173 -6.65 20.94 16.38
N LYS A 174 -7.58 21.15 15.45
CA LYS A 174 -9.02 20.96 15.71
C LYS A 174 -9.34 19.52 16.12
N ASN A 175 -8.72 18.54 15.47
CA ASN A 175 -8.88 17.13 15.80
C ASN A 175 -8.20 16.76 17.12
N VAL A 176 -7.01 17.30 17.42
CA VAL A 176 -6.32 17.13 18.70
C VAL A 176 -7.17 17.65 19.85
N ASN A 177 -7.80 18.82 19.70
CA ASN A 177 -8.71 19.35 20.71
C ASN A 177 -9.93 18.44 20.94
N LYS A 178 -10.39 17.72 19.91
CA LYS A 178 -11.55 16.82 20.00
C LYS A 178 -11.21 15.43 20.53
N PHE A 179 -10.07 14.87 20.16
CA PHE A 179 -9.74 13.46 20.36
C PHE A 179 -8.50 13.21 21.21
N ASN A 180 -7.81 14.25 21.66
CA ASN A 180 -6.46 14.25 22.22
C ASN A 180 -5.35 13.90 21.20
N VAL A 181 -4.13 14.36 21.47
CA VAL A 181 -2.98 14.23 20.57
C VAL A 181 -2.57 12.78 20.32
N GLN A 182 -2.57 11.95 21.36
CA GLN A 182 -2.14 10.55 21.27
C GLN A 182 -3.08 9.72 20.39
N THR A 183 -4.38 10.02 20.43
CA THR A 183 -5.38 9.39 19.55
C THR A 183 -5.17 9.78 18.10
N VAL A 184 -4.91 11.07 17.83
CA VAL A 184 -4.70 11.58 16.47
C VAL A 184 -3.41 11.02 15.88
N ASP A 185 -2.31 11.07 16.62
CA ASP A 185 -0.99 10.61 16.15
C ASP A 185 -0.97 9.13 15.80
N LYS A 186 -1.76 8.29 16.49
CA LYS A 186 -1.93 6.87 16.18
C LYS A 186 -2.52 6.59 14.80
N TYR A 187 -3.12 7.57 14.13
CA TYR A 187 -3.53 7.40 12.74
C TYR A 187 -2.34 7.55 11.80
N PHE A 188 -1.30 8.30 12.20
CA PHE A 188 -0.10 8.57 11.42
C PHE A 188 0.99 7.55 11.69
N ILE A 189 0.77 6.31 11.24
CA ILE A 189 1.73 5.23 11.41
C ILE A 189 2.59 5.08 10.15
N THR A 190 3.90 5.00 10.37
CA THR A 190 4.90 4.64 9.35
C THR A 190 5.78 3.52 9.91
N LYS A 191 6.68 2.97 9.08
CA LYS A 191 7.64 1.95 9.53
C LYS A 191 8.55 2.48 10.66
N ASP A 192 8.95 3.75 10.59
CA ASP A 192 9.82 4.39 11.58
C ASP A 192 9.06 4.83 12.84
N HIS A 193 7.74 5.01 12.72
CA HIS A 193 6.86 5.43 13.81
C HIS A 193 5.67 4.47 13.97
N PRO A 194 5.91 3.22 14.41
CA PRO A 194 4.86 2.20 14.53
C PRO A 194 3.76 2.57 15.54
N GLY A 195 4.07 3.43 16.52
CA GLY A 195 3.14 3.90 17.54
C GLY A 195 2.30 5.12 17.13
N GLY A 196 2.54 5.67 15.93
CA GLY A 196 2.02 6.98 15.54
C GLY A 196 3.03 8.10 15.77
N HIS A 197 2.86 9.20 15.06
CA HIS A 197 3.69 10.41 15.21
C HIS A 197 2.91 11.66 14.82
N ASP A 198 3.46 12.83 15.12
CA ASP A 198 2.95 14.12 14.63
C ASP A 198 3.34 14.32 13.14
N PRO A 199 2.38 14.27 12.21
CA PRO A 199 2.63 14.41 10.77
C PRO A 199 2.99 15.84 10.33
N ARG A 200 2.82 16.85 11.19
CA ARG A 200 3.11 18.26 10.85
C ARG A 200 4.59 18.47 10.53
N GLY A 201 5.48 17.65 11.08
CA GLY A 201 6.92 17.69 10.78
C GLY A 201 7.23 17.50 9.29
N THR A 202 6.43 16.73 8.57
CA THR A 202 6.57 16.51 7.12
C THR A 202 6.46 17.82 6.34
N TYR A 203 5.51 18.68 6.69
CA TYR A 203 5.28 19.95 6.00
C TYR A 203 6.43 20.95 6.23
N HIS A 204 6.99 20.98 7.44
CA HIS A 204 8.11 21.88 7.78
C HIS A 204 9.37 21.53 7.00
N LYS A 205 9.62 20.23 6.79
CA LYS A 205 10.77 19.72 6.02
C LYS A 205 10.58 19.79 4.50
N SER A 206 9.43 20.29 4.03
CA SER A 206 9.09 20.30 2.60
C SER A 206 9.48 21.59 1.88
N PHE A 207 10.04 22.59 2.56
CA PHE A 207 10.55 23.78 1.89
C PHE A 207 11.75 23.45 0.99
N PHE A 208 11.73 23.99 -0.23
CA PHE A 208 12.82 23.82 -1.18
C PHE A 208 13.69 25.08 -1.22
N ASP A 209 14.98 24.94 -0.94
CA ASP A 209 15.95 26.03 -1.09
C ASP A 209 16.56 25.99 -2.51
N SER A 210 16.29 27.03 -3.32
CA SER A 210 16.74 27.13 -4.71
C SER A 210 18.23 27.46 -4.88
N LYS A 211 19.04 27.48 -3.80
CA LYS A 211 20.46 27.87 -3.84
C LYS A 211 21.37 27.04 -4.76
N TYR A 212 20.88 25.96 -5.38
CA TYR A 212 21.68 25.09 -6.24
C TYR A 212 21.43 25.21 -7.75
N SER A 213 20.69 26.22 -8.23
CA SER A 213 20.44 26.39 -9.68
C SER A 213 21.17 27.59 -10.31
N GLN A 214 22.44 27.83 -9.93
CA GLN A 214 23.34 28.82 -10.56
C GLN A 214 24.67 28.20 -11.03
N LYS A 215 24.63 27.01 -11.65
CA LYS A 215 25.75 26.50 -12.43
C LYS A 215 25.35 26.28 -13.87
#